data_AF-A0A926Z1C7-F1
#
_entry.id   AF-A0A926Z1C7-F1
#
_cell.length_a   1.000
_cell.length_b   1.000
_cell.length_c   1.000
_cell.angle_alpha   90.00
_cell.angle_beta   90.00
_cell.angle_gamma   90.00
#
_symmetry.space_group_name_H-M   'P 1'
#
loop_
_entity.id
_entity.type
_entity.pdbx_description
1 polymer ?
#
loop_
_entity_poly.entity_id
_entity_poly.type
_entity_poly.pdbx_seq_one_letter_code
_entity_poly.pdbx_strand_id
1 'polypeptide(L)'
;MNYEYTILAIMKIKYKILTVISGVLITFIQSEVAQAICSNTKVDRIAEKITVLINSRKPGSGVIINKKGNVYTVLTAYHVVDDPKLKYEILTADKQIHQFNYETVKPLANNLDLAILEFTSDEDYQVAKFSNSEKIKRGTKVYVAGYPVKTGAIKSSIYDCRDGKVIENIGKTYINNDGYNLSYDNPTLPGMSGGAVLNDAKQVIAIHGRGERATEIIPDLINRDVAIIKSGRNSGISSSIFLPLLTRIGVSVDIISPTDTIANSSTNTDKLEEFLFQGSWKEADQETKSLLLAMSQSSNIINEKGISRLSCTSLSKISQMWKTSSQGRFGFTVQLQKWKELFGSKFESNNQNFADFATELGWRYRGRYIPNEDINYSTDAPVGHLPKLFLDGPIWGKFIAYLDSCKI
;
A
#
# COMPACT_ATOMS: atom_id res chain seq x y z
N MET A 1 -64.89 -3.73 -61.42
CA MET A 1 -65.73 -4.78 -60.79
C MET A 1 -65.11 -5.03 -59.40
N ASN A 2 -65.55 -4.36 -58.32
CA ASN A 2 -66.68 -4.74 -57.42
C ASN A 2 -66.49 -6.19 -56.90
N TYR A 3 -66.37 -6.56 -55.62
CA TYR A 3 -66.88 -6.07 -54.31
C TYR A 3 -66.01 -6.67 -53.17
N GLU A 4 -65.78 -5.92 -52.07
CA GLU A 4 -66.29 -6.11 -50.70
C GLU A 4 -66.29 -7.51 -50.03
N TYR A 5 -65.62 -7.54 -48.87
CA TYR A 5 -65.96 -8.15 -47.58
C TYR A 5 -66.79 -9.45 -47.48
N THR A 6 -66.21 -10.45 -46.82
CA THR A 6 -66.93 -11.25 -45.80
C THR A 6 -65.96 -11.74 -44.72
N ILE A 7 -66.30 -11.47 -43.46
CA ILE A 7 -65.58 -11.89 -42.26
C ILE A 7 -66.22 -13.19 -41.71
N LEU A 8 -65.39 -13.98 -41.01
CA LEU A 8 -65.68 -14.82 -39.82
C LEU A 8 -65.80 -16.34 -40.03
N ALA A 9 -64.73 -17.07 -39.65
CA ALA A 9 -64.86 -18.28 -38.83
C ALA A 9 -63.52 -18.64 -38.17
N ILE A 10 -63.56 -18.59 -36.84
CA ILE A 10 -62.56 -18.89 -35.82
C ILE A 10 -62.01 -20.31 -35.94
N MET A 11 -60.69 -20.50 -35.94
CA MET A 11 -60.04 -21.67 -35.33
C MET A 11 -58.67 -21.31 -34.75
N LYS A 12 -58.57 -21.45 -33.43
CA LYS A 12 -57.38 -21.23 -32.61
C LYS A 12 -56.27 -22.22 -32.99
N ILE A 13 -55.09 -21.72 -33.36
CA ILE A 13 -53.83 -22.46 -33.22
C ILE A 13 -52.81 -21.54 -32.53
N LYS A 14 -52.57 -21.81 -31.25
CA LYS A 14 -51.44 -21.28 -30.50
C LYS A 14 -50.20 -22.08 -30.90
N TYR A 15 -49.20 -21.50 -31.57
CA TYR A 15 -47.80 -21.94 -31.43
C TYR A 15 -46.81 -20.79 -31.69
N LYS A 16 -46.10 -20.46 -30.59
CA LYS A 16 -44.78 -19.81 -30.44
C LYS A 16 -44.13 -19.20 -31.68
N ILE A 17 -44.12 -17.86 -31.76
CA ILE A 17 -43.08 -17.14 -32.50
C ILE A 17 -41.84 -17.10 -31.59
N LEU A 18 -40.80 -17.80 -32.03
CA LEU A 18 -39.46 -17.73 -31.46
C LEU A 18 -38.87 -16.38 -31.88
N THR A 19 -38.91 -15.39 -30.99
CA THR A 19 -38.13 -14.16 -31.17
C THR A 19 -36.65 -14.51 -31.00
N VAL A 20 -35.94 -14.66 -32.11
CA VAL A 20 -34.49 -14.70 -32.14
C VAL A 20 -34.01 -13.29 -31.81
N ILE A 21 -33.76 -13.01 -30.53
CA ILE A 21 -32.99 -11.84 -30.11
C ILE A 21 -31.54 -12.19 -30.43
N SER A 22 -31.06 -11.70 -31.57
CA SER A 22 -29.62 -11.63 -31.84
C SER A 22 -29.02 -10.63 -30.88
N GLY A 23 -28.70 -11.09 -29.66
CA GLY A 23 -27.93 -10.32 -28.70
C GLY A 23 -26.53 -10.11 -29.28
N VAL A 24 -26.26 -8.93 -29.81
CA VAL A 24 -24.90 -8.48 -30.07
C VAL A 24 -24.23 -8.41 -28.70
N LEU A 25 -23.33 -9.35 -28.41
CA LEU A 25 -22.42 -9.23 -27.28
C LEU A 25 -21.51 -8.03 -27.57
N ILE A 26 -21.91 -6.85 -27.10
CA ILE A 26 -20.97 -5.75 -26.93
C ILE A 26 -20.10 -6.17 -25.76
N THR A 27 -18.99 -6.85 -26.06
CA THR A 27 -17.93 -7.03 -25.09
C THR A 27 -17.41 -5.64 -24.77
N PHE A 28 -17.82 -5.10 -23.62
CA PHE A 28 -17.11 -3.99 -23.01
C PHE A 28 -15.70 -4.51 -22.74
N ILE A 29 -14.77 -4.20 -23.64
CA ILE A 29 -13.35 -4.27 -23.35
C ILE A 29 -13.19 -3.28 -22.20
N GLN A 30 -13.11 -3.80 -20.97
CA GLN A 30 -12.68 -2.99 -19.85
C GLN A 30 -11.34 -2.39 -20.26
N SER A 31 -11.25 -1.06 -20.36
CA SER A 31 -9.96 -0.43 -20.57
C SER A 31 -9.06 -0.92 -19.45
N GLU A 32 -7.92 -1.52 -19.78
CA GLU A 32 -6.92 -1.86 -18.77
C GLU A 32 -6.67 -0.61 -17.94
N VAL A 33 -7.04 -0.70 -16.67
CA VAL A 33 -6.80 0.36 -15.69
C VAL A 33 -5.29 0.58 -15.73
N ALA A 34 -4.88 1.83 -15.97
CA ALA A 34 -3.50 2.26 -16.11
C ALA A 34 -2.54 1.39 -15.29
N GLN A 35 -1.63 0.68 -15.95
CA GLN A 35 -0.53 0.01 -15.27
C GLN A 35 0.09 1.01 -14.30
N ALA A 36 0.08 0.69 -13.01
CA ALA A 36 0.73 1.50 -12.00
C ALA A 36 2.17 1.76 -12.47
N ILE A 37 2.58 3.03 -12.53
CA ILE A 37 3.92 3.41 -13.00
C ILE A 37 5.00 2.81 -12.07
N CYS A 38 4.62 2.63 -10.80
CA CYS A 38 5.32 1.89 -9.77
C CYS A 38 4.80 0.44 -9.73
N SER A 39 5.69 -0.55 -9.92
CA SER A 39 5.29 -1.97 -9.94
C SER A 39 4.82 -2.51 -8.59
N ASN A 40 5.08 -1.78 -7.49
CA ASN A 40 4.61 -2.13 -6.15
C ASN A 40 3.60 -1.08 -5.65
N THR A 41 2.33 -1.41 -5.78
CA THR A 41 1.21 -0.51 -5.43
C THR A 41 1.15 -0.12 -3.95
N LYS A 42 1.73 -0.93 -3.05
CA LYS A 42 1.83 -0.59 -1.63
C LYS A 42 2.92 0.44 -1.38
N VAL A 43 4.08 0.28 -2.01
CA VAL A 43 5.16 1.28 -1.95
C VAL A 43 4.66 2.58 -2.57
N ASP A 44 4.01 2.51 -3.73
CA ASP A 44 3.40 3.65 -4.42
C ASP A 44 2.44 4.44 -3.52
N ARG A 45 1.46 3.75 -2.91
CA ARG A 45 0.49 4.39 -1.99
C ARG A 45 1.16 5.07 -0.80
N ILE A 46 2.14 4.42 -0.18
CA ILE A 46 2.86 5.01 0.97
C ILE A 46 3.69 6.19 0.49
N ALA A 47 4.39 6.03 -0.63
CA ALA A 47 5.24 7.05 -1.21
C ALA A 47 4.44 8.29 -1.63
N GLU A 48 3.25 8.15 -2.21
CA GLU A 48 2.36 9.27 -2.53
C GLU A 48 1.97 10.04 -1.26
N LYS A 49 1.53 9.34 -0.20
CA LYS A 49 1.07 9.96 1.05
C LYS A 49 2.13 10.74 1.80
N ILE A 50 3.40 10.35 1.69
CA ILE A 50 4.52 11.01 2.37
C ILE A 50 5.22 12.05 1.50
N THR A 51 4.93 12.11 0.19
CA THR A 51 5.64 12.99 -0.75
C THR A 51 4.84 14.27 -0.99
N VAL A 52 5.52 15.41 -0.87
CA VAL A 52 4.96 16.73 -1.19
C VAL A 52 5.60 17.29 -2.47
N LEU A 53 4.85 18.09 -3.22
CA LEU A 53 5.41 18.97 -4.24
C LEU A 53 5.83 20.28 -3.56
N ILE A 54 7.08 20.67 -3.74
CA ILE A 54 7.58 22.01 -3.40
C ILE A 54 7.49 22.84 -4.67
N ASN A 55 6.41 23.60 -4.79
CA ASN A 55 6.10 24.37 -5.98
C ASN A 55 6.82 25.73 -5.96
N SER A 56 7.50 26.05 -7.04
CA SER A 56 8.16 27.35 -7.25
C SER A 56 8.46 27.54 -8.75
N ARG A 57 9.28 28.54 -9.11
CA ARG A 57 9.83 28.64 -10.48
C ARG A 57 10.82 27.52 -10.83
N LYS A 58 11.35 26.82 -9.82
CA LYS A 58 12.20 25.63 -9.92
C LYS A 58 11.60 24.52 -9.05
N PRO A 59 10.47 23.91 -9.46
CA PRO A 59 9.74 23.00 -8.60
C PRO A 59 10.55 21.72 -8.32
N GLY A 60 10.33 21.17 -7.14
CA GLY A 60 10.93 19.91 -6.69
C GLY A 60 9.99 19.14 -5.78
N SER A 61 10.49 18.08 -5.17
CA SER A 61 9.75 17.20 -4.28
C SER A 61 10.31 17.26 -2.86
N GLY A 62 9.52 16.84 -1.89
CA GLY A 62 9.97 16.67 -0.50
C GLY A 62 9.29 15.48 0.16
N VAL A 63 9.82 15.05 1.29
CA VAL A 63 9.31 13.93 2.09
C VAL A 63 8.90 14.45 3.47
N ILE A 64 7.68 14.15 3.92
CA ILE A 64 7.24 14.47 5.28
C ILE A 64 7.93 13.52 6.25
N ILE A 65 8.78 14.03 7.14
CA ILE A 65 9.66 13.20 8.00
C ILE A 65 9.36 13.27 9.49
N ASN A 66 8.60 14.28 9.94
CA ASN A 66 8.25 14.45 11.35
C ASN A 66 6.97 15.30 11.48
N LYS A 67 6.26 15.13 12.60
CA LYS A 67 5.13 15.96 13.03
C LYS A 67 5.28 16.27 14.52
N LYS A 68 5.25 17.56 14.89
CA LYS A 68 5.21 18.02 16.28
C LYS A 68 4.03 18.97 16.48
N GLY A 69 2.97 18.49 17.13
CA GLY A 69 1.69 19.20 17.13
C GLY A 69 1.17 19.34 15.70
N ASN A 70 0.94 20.58 15.26
CA ASN A 70 0.46 20.89 13.91
C ASN A 70 1.59 21.31 12.96
N VAL A 71 2.85 21.21 13.40
CA VAL A 71 4.05 21.53 12.60
C VAL A 71 4.59 20.26 11.97
N TYR A 72 4.70 20.26 10.64
CA TYR A 72 5.27 19.18 9.84
C TYR A 72 6.66 19.57 9.35
N THR A 73 7.62 18.65 9.47
CA THR A 73 8.96 18.82 8.91
C THR A 73 9.07 18.04 7.60
N VAL A 74 9.55 18.71 6.56
CA VAL A 74 9.81 18.12 5.24
C VAL A 74 11.32 18.07 4.99
N LEU A 75 11.81 16.94 4.51
CA LEU A 75 13.18 16.76 4.01
C LEU A 75 13.18 16.84 2.48
N THR A 76 14.09 17.60 1.91
CA THR A 76 14.24 17.77 0.46
C THR A 76 15.71 17.92 0.07
N ALA A 77 15.98 17.95 -1.24
CA ALA A 77 17.29 18.34 -1.76
C ALA A 77 17.46 19.85 -1.59
N TYR A 78 18.63 20.30 -1.14
CA TYR A 78 18.84 21.72 -0.81
C TYR A 78 18.67 22.63 -2.03
N HIS A 79 19.13 22.21 -3.22
CA HIS A 79 18.95 22.96 -4.46
C HIS A 79 17.49 23.18 -4.89
N VAL A 80 16.51 22.50 -4.28
CA VAL A 80 15.07 22.75 -4.50
C VAL A 80 14.63 24.04 -3.81
N VAL A 81 15.33 24.43 -2.73
CA VAL A 81 14.97 25.54 -1.83
C VAL A 81 16.15 26.48 -1.56
N ASP A 82 17.14 26.52 -2.46
CA ASP A 82 18.39 27.28 -2.29
C ASP A 82 18.26 28.78 -2.55
N ASP A 83 17.16 29.20 -3.18
CA ASP A 83 16.92 30.61 -3.53
C ASP A 83 15.86 31.24 -2.59
N PRO A 84 16.27 32.10 -1.63
CA PRO A 84 15.37 32.79 -0.72
C PRO A 84 14.45 33.81 -1.39
N LYS A 85 14.70 34.16 -2.66
CA LYS A 85 13.91 35.15 -3.39
C LYS A 85 12.71 34.53 -4.11
N LEU A 86 12.65 33.20 -4.20
CA LEU A 86 11.51 32.52 -4.80
C LEU A 86 10.35 32.44 -3.81
N LYS A 87 9.13 32.51 -4.37
CA LYS A 87 7.91 32.15 -3.64
C LYS A 87 7.72 30.64 -3.77
N TYR A 88 7.53 30.00 -2.63
CA TYR A 88 7.32 28.57 -2.52
C TYR A 88 5.91 28.29 -1.99
N GLU A 89 5.37 27.15 -2.39
CA GLU A 89 4.14 26.56 -1.86
C GLU A 89 4.36 25.06 -1.67
N ILE A 90 3.70 24.46 -0.69
CA ILE A 90 3.72 23.01 -0.48
C ILE A 90 2.38 22.45 -0.88
N LEU A 91 2.38 21.51 -1.83
CA LEU A 91 1.19 20.77 -2.23
C LEU A 91 1.29 19.34 -1.67
N THR A 92 0.33 18.98 -0.82
CA THR A 92 0.22 17.65 -0.18
C THR A 92 -0.54 16.64 -1.06
N ALA A 93 -0.52 15.36 -0.67
CA ALA A 93 -1.10 14.27 -1.46
C ALA A 93 -2.61 14.44 -1.74
N ASP A 94 -3.33 15.01 -0.78
CA ASP A 94 -4.75 15.40 -0.85
C ASP A 94 -5.01 16.68 -1.66
N LYS A 95 -3.97 17.22 -2.31
CA LYS A 95 -3.98 18.43 -3.15
C LYS A 95 -4.24 19.74 -2.39
N GLN A 96 -4.07 19.74 -1.07
CA GLN A 96 -4.08 20.99 -0.30
C GLN A 96 -2.77 21.77 -0.47
N ILE A 97 -2.89 23.10 -0.52
CA ILE A 97 -1.77 24.02 -0.62
C ILE A 97 -1.51 24.65 0.74
N HIS A 98 -0.28 24.51 1.22
CA HIS A 98 0.17 25.06 2.50
C HIS A 98 1.17 26.19 2.31
N GLN A 99 1.14 27.16 3.22
CA GLN A 99 2.10 28.25 3.22
C GLN A 99 3.50 27.73 3.56
N PHE A 100 4.47 28.14 2.75
CA PHE A 100 5.87 27.85 2.96
C PHE A 100 6.51 28.98 3.77
N ASN A 101 7.10 28.66 4.93
CA ASN A 101 7.90 29.62 5.69
C ASN A 101 9.40 29.42 5.41
N TYR A 102 10.00 30.30 4.61
CA TYR A 102 11.42 30.19 4.26
C TYR A 102 12.37 30.31 5.46
N GLU A 103 11.97 30.99 6.53
CA GLU A 103 12.78 31.11 7.76
C GLU A 103 13.03 29.76 8.45
N THR A 104 12.22 28.75 8.13
CA THR A 104 12.36 27.38 8.65
C THR A 104 13.39 26.55 7.87
N VAL A 105 13.80 27.00 6.68
CA VAL A 105 14.74 26.28 5.81
C VAL A 105 16.10 26.17 6.49
N LYS A 106 16.56 24.94 6.73
CA LYS A 106 17.85 24.65 7.36
C LYS A 106 18.61 23.59 6.57
N PRO A 107 19.76 23.92 5.95
CA PRO A 107 20.68 22.93 5.40
C PRO A 107 21.15 21.98 6.50
N LEU A 108 21.23 20.68 6.22
CA LEU A 108 21.58 19.68 7.23
C LEU A 108 23.08 19.66 7.60
N ALA A 109 23.94 20.02 6.65
CA ALA A 109 25.38 20.17 6.85
C ALA A 109 26.00 20.99 5.71
N ASN A 110 27.21 21.49 5.92
CA ASN A 110 28.00 22.07 4.83
C ASN A 110 28.32 21.00 3.78
N ASN A 111 28.27 21.35 2.50
CA ASN A 111 28.55 20.46 1.36
C ASN A 111 27.64 19.21 1.31
N LEU A 112 26.43 19.32 1.83
CA LEU A 112 25.40 18.28 1.75
C LEU A 112 24.16 18.89 1.10
N ASP A 113 23.73 18.33 -0.03
CA ASP A 113 22.56 18.82 -0.78
C ASP A 113 21.25 18.33 -0.17
N LEU A 114 21.07 18.57 1.14
CA LEU A 114 19.84 18.30 1.89
C LEU A 114 19.49 19.47 2.79
N ALA A 115 18.21 19.80 2.83
CA ALA A 115 17.66 20.73 3.77
C ALA A 115 16.34 20.22 4.34
N ILE A 116 16.02 20.69 5.54
CA ILE A 116 14.68 20.60 6.10
C ILE A 116 13.97 21.93 5.99
N LEU A 117 12.64 21.88 6.01
CA LEU A 117 11.75 23.02 6.12
C LEU A 117 10.49 22.60 6.86
N GLU A 118 9.71 23.57 7.32
CA GLU A 118 8.49 23.31 8.09
C GLU A 118 7.26 24.00 7.47
N PHE A 119 6.12 23.35 7.62
CA PHE A 119 4.80 23.94 7.37
C PHE A 119 3.83 23.53 8.47
N THR A 120 2.70 24.22 8.55
CA THR A 120 1.69 23.98 9.58
C THR A 120 0.37 23.56 8.97
N SER A 121 -0.28 22.57 9.57
CA SER A 121 -1.58 22.05 9.14
C SER A 121 -2.26 21.30 10.28
N ASP A 122 -3.58 21.40 10.35
CA ASP A 122 -4.41 20.64 11.30
C ASP A 122 -4.76 19.23 10.79
N GLU A 123 -4.60 18.99 9.48
CA GLU A 123 -4.77 17.68 8.86
C GLU A 123 -3.74 16.65 9.36
N ASP A 124 -4.08 15.37 9.26
CA ASP A 124 -3.21 14.26 9.65
C ASP A 124 -2.49 13.63 8.45
N TYR A 125 -1.38 14.24 8.04
CA TYR A 125 -0.48 13.69 7.03
C TYR A 125 0.40 12.58 7.57
N GLN A 126 0.58 11.55 6.75
CA GLN A 126 1.43 10.41 7.06
C GLN A 126 2.91 10.83 7.07
N VAL A 127 3.63 10.42 8.12
CA VAL A 127 5.07 10.62 8.25
C VAL A 127 5.85 9.41 7.70
N ALA A 128 6.97 9.68 7.05
CA ALA A 128 7.84 8.66 6.48
C ALA A 128 8.51 7.79 7.56
N LYS A 129 8.62 6.50 7.26
CA LYS A 129 9.43 5.55 8.03
C LYS A 129 10.76 5.34 7.34
N PHE A 130 11.83 5.23 8.12
CA PHE A 130 13.19 5.13 7.61
C PHE A 130 13.79 3.76 7.90
N SER A 131 14.73 3.35 7.06
CA SER A 131 15.64 2.24 7.34
C SER A 131 17.07 2.68 7.09
N ASN A 132 18.01 2.15 7.87
CA ASN A 132 19.43 2.46 7.68
C ASN A 132 19.96 1.80 6.40
N SER A 133 20.47 2.62 5.49
CA SER A 133 20.95 2.21 4.18
C SER A 133 22.39 1.67 4.15
N GLU A 134 23.09 1.56 5.29
CA GLU A 134 24.51 1.14 5.35
C GLU A 134 24.80 -0.20 4.66
N LYS A 135 23.85 -1.14 4.69
CA LYS A 135 24.03 -2.51 4.18
C LYS A 135 23.30 -2.79 2.86
N ILE A 136 22.81 -1.75 2.18
CA ILE A 136 22.11 -1.92 0.90
C ILE A 136 23.09 -2.39 -0.16
N LYS A 137 22.70 -3.44 -0.89
CA LYS A 137 23.54 -4.12 -1.88
C LYS A 137 23.13 -3.73 -3.29
N ARG A 138 24.06 -3.87 -4.22
CA ARG A 138 23.77 -3.81 -5.66
C ARG A 138 22.65 -4.81 -6.01
N GLY A 139 21.74 -4.39 -6.89
CA GLY A 139 20.59 -5.16 -7.32
C GLY A 139 19.37 -5.07 -6.39
N THR A 140 19.49 -4.46 -5.20
CA THR A 140 18.33 -4.20 -4.33
C THR A 140 17.31 -3.36 -5.09
N LYS A 141 16.06 -3.83 -5.11
CA LYS A 141 14.94 -3.11 -5.75
C LYS A 141 14.63 -1.85 -4.95
N VAL A 142 14.46 -0.74 -5.66
CA VAL A 142 14.18 0.57 -5.09
C VAL A 142 13.16 1.32 -5.92
N TYR A 143 12.42 2.21 -5.27
CA TYR A 143 11.34 2.98 -5.86
C TYR A 143 11.61 4.46 -5.61
N VAL A 144 11.59 5.27 -6.66
CA VAL A 144 11.81 6.72 -6.53
C VAL A 144 10.49 7.42 -6.77
N ALA A 145 10.02 8.16 -5.77
CA ALA A 145 8.76 8.89 -5.80
C ALA A 145 9.01 10.39 -5.77
N GLY A 146 8.23 11.14 -6.55
CA GLY A 146 8.37 12.58 -6.67
C GLY A 146 7.35 13.21 -7.63
N TYR A 147 7.54 14.49 -7.90
CA TYR A 147 6.70 15.30 -8.76
C TYR A 147 7.51 15.82 -9.96
N PRO A 148 7.44 15.16 -11.12
CA PRO A 148 8.06 15.66 -12.34
C PRO A 148 7.59 17.07 -12.70
N VAL A 149 8.49 17.86 -13.30
CA VAL A 149 8.15 19.18 -13.83
C VAL A 149 7.16 19.06 -14.99
N LYS A 150 6.33 20.09 -15.17
CA LYS A 150 5.38 20.19 -16.29
C LYS A 150 6.13 20.11 -17.63
N THR A 151 5.58 19.37 -18.58
CA THR A 151 6.06 19.32 -19.97
C THR A 151 4.98 19.82 -20.92
N GLY A 152 5.30 20.05 -22.20
CA GLY A 152 4.32 20.55 -23.18
C GLY A 152 3.06 19.68 -23.32
N ALA A 153 3.15 18.37 -23.00
CA ALA A 153 2.03 17.44 -23.04
C ALA A 153 1.26 17.31 -21.71
N ILE A 154 1.91 17.53 -20.55
CA ILE A 154 1.30 17.41 -19.22
C ILE A 154 1.32 18.77 -18.53
N LYS A 155 0.14 19.42 -18.48
CA LYS A 155 -0.03 20.79 -17.98
C LYS A 155 0.04 20.94 -16.45
N SER A 156 0.13 19.83 -15.72
CA SER A 156 0.16 19.78 -14.26
C SER A 156 1.32 18.91 -13.77
N SER A 157 1.96 19.29 -12.66
CA SER A 157 2.91 18.40 -12.00
C SER A 157 2.11 17.32 -11.27
N ILE A 158 2.19 16.09 -11.74
CA ILE A 158 1.44 14.94 -11.22
C ILE A 158 2.43 14.07 -10.45
N TYR A 159 2.00 13.50 -9.33
CA TYR A 159 2.79 12.53 -8.59
C TYR A 159 3.24 11.37 -9.51
N ASP A 160 4.47 10.91 -9.34
CA ASP A 160 5.06 9.83 -10.11
C ASP A 160 5.95 8.95 -9.21
N CYS A 161 5.90 7.64 -9.41
CA CYS A 161 6.81 6.67 -8.82
C CYS A 161 7.43 5.81 -9.92
N ARG A 162 8.75 5.62 -9.86
CA ARG A 162 9.53 4.86 -10.82
C ARG A 162 10.29 3.73 -10.16
N ASP A 163 10.22 2.53 -10.71
CA ASP A 163 10.98 1.36 -10.28
C ASP A 163 12.43 1.37 -10.79
N GLY A 164 13.29 0.65 -10.08
CA GLY A 164 14.66 0.40 -10.47
C GLY A 164 15.40 -0.41 -9.41
N LYS A 165 16.71 -0.44 -9.53
CA LYS A 165 17.63 -1.21 -8.71
C LYS A 165 18.84 -0.38 -8.37
N VAL A 166 19.39 -0.63 -7.19
CA VAL A 166 20.67 -0.07 -6.76
C VAL A 166 21.78 -0.58 -7.68
N ILE A 167 22.52 0.35 -8.27
CA ILE A 167 23.74 0.10 -9.03
C ILE A 167 24.92 0.00 -8.06
N GLU A 168 25.03 0.95 -7.14
CA GLU A 168 26.18 1.08 -6.25
C GLU A 168 25.85 1.86 -4.99
N ASN A 169 26.48 1.49 -3.87
CA ASN A 169 26.45 2.23 -2.61
C ASN A 169 27.90 2.41 -2.14
N ILE A 170 28.47 3.60 -2.34
CA ILE A 170 29.90 3.87 -2.04
C ILE A 170 30.14 4.10 -0.55
N GLY A 171 29.10 4.00 0.29
CA GLY A 171 29.19 4.18 1.73
C GLY A 171 29.55 5.62 2.13
N LYS A 172 30.21 5.77 3.29
CA LYS A 172 30.63 7.07 3.86
C LYS A 172 32.03 7.51 3.40
N THR A 173 32.79 6.61 2.75
CA THR A 173 34.23 6.76 2.51
C THR A 173 34.56 7.67 1.33
N TYR A 174 33.59 7.94 0.44
CA TYR A 174 33.78 8.71 -0.79
C TYR A 174 32.64 9.72 -1.02
N ILE A 175 32.30 10.50 0.00
CA ILE A 175 31.32 11.57 -0.17
C ILE A 175 31.95 12.67 -1.04
N ASN A 176 31.54 12.75 -2.30
CA ASN A 176 31.82 13.88 -3.19
C ASN A 176 31.32 15.20 -2.56
N ASN A 177 31.74 16.34 -3.10
CA ASN A 177 31.05 17.61 -2.86
C ASN A 177 29.55 17.38 -3.12
N ASP A 178 28.70 17.54 -2.09
CA ASP A 178 27.22 17.46 -2.09
C ASP A 178 26.57 16.17 -1.54
N GLY A 179 27.31 15.15 -1.11
CA GLY A 179 26.73 14.03 -0.31
C GLY A 179 26.22 12.80 -1.06
N TYR A 180 26.14 12.85 -2.39
CA TYR A 180 25.56 11.78 -3.21
C TYR A 180 26.41 10.51 -3.21
N ASN A 181 25.85 9.42 -2.67
CA ASN A 181 26.61 8.18 -2.43
C ASN A 181 25.85 6.88 -2.78
N LEU A 182 24.57 6.98 -3.14
CA LEU A 182 23.76 5.83 -3.57
C LEU A 182 23.33 6.04 -5.03
N SER A 183 23.71 5.12 -5.90
CA SER A 183 23.38 5.15 -7.33
C SER A 183 22.39 4.04 -7.70
N TYR A 184 21.44 4.34 -8.58
CA TYR A 184 20.38 3.43 -9.03
C TYR A 184 19.92 3.74 -10.46
N ASP A 185 19.22 2.79 -11.09
CA ASP A 185 18.83 2.84 -12.51
C ASP A 185 17.37 3.28 -12.78
N ASN A 186 16.66 3.79 -11.77
CA ASN A 186 15.26 4.21 -11.91
C ASN A 186 15.10 5.29 -12.99
N PRO A 187 14.14 5.20 -13.93
CA PRO A 187 13.97 6.20 -14.98
C PRO A 187 13.27 7.47 -14.47
N THR A 188 13.91 8.23 -13.58
CA THR A 188 13.36 9.44 -12.96
C THR A 188 13.23 10.58 -13.98
N LEU A 189 12.32 11.52 -13.72
CA LEU A 189 12.12 12.72 -14.52
C LEU A 189 12.65 13.99 -13.80
N PRO A 190 13.01 15.06 -14.52
CA PRO A 190 13.31 16.35 -13.89
C PRO A 190 12.15 16.79 -12.97
N GLY A 191 12.46 17.34 -11.79
CA GLY A 191 11.46 17.74 -10.78
C GLY A 191 11.28 16.75 -9.62
N MET A 192 11.68 15.49 -9.79
CA MET A 192 11.60 14.50 -8.71
C MET A 192 12.65 14.70 -7.61
N SER A 193 13.61 15.62 -7.78
CA SER A 193 14.64 15.95 -6.79
C SER A 193 14.02 16.29 -5.43
N GLY A 194 14.61 15.77 -4.35
CA GLY A 194 14.11 15.85 -2.99
C GLY A 194 13.06 14.79 -2.62
N GLY A 195 12.64 13.96 -3.58
CA GLY A 195 11.71 12.87 -3.38
C GLY A 195 12.32 11.64 -2.69
N ALA A 196 11.45 10.76 -2.17
CA ALA A 196 11.86 9.56 -1.45
C ALA A 196 12.42 8.48 -2.39
N VAL A 197 13.49 7.82 -1.95
CA VAL A 197 13.91 6.50 -2.46
C VAL A 197 13.52 5.45 -1.43
N LEU A 198 12.62 4.54 -1.79
CA LEU A 198 12.06 3.53 -0.90
C LEU A 198 12.54 2.11 -1.24
N ASN A 199 12.57 1.24 -0.23
CA ASN A 199 12.70 -0.21 -0.39
C ASN A 199 11.32 -0.91 -0.45
N ASP A 200 11.31 -2.23 -0.70
CA ASP A 200 10.07 -3.04 -0.70
C ASP A 200 9.30 -3.02 0.63
N ALA A 201 9.98 -2.73 1.73
CA ALA A 201 9.38 -2.60 3.06
C ALA A 201 8.71 -1.23 3.29
N LYS A 202 8.59 -0.38 2.26
CA LYS A 202 7.97 0.96 2.30
C LYS A 202 8.75 1.95 3.18
N GLN A 203 10.05 1.71 3.36
CA GLN A 203 10.93 2.54 4.18
C GLN A 203 11.81 3.41 3.28
N VAL A 204 11.96 4.67 3.64
CA VAL A 204 12.88 5.60 2.99
C VAL A 204 14.33 5.21 3.34
N ILE A 205 15.12 4.99 2.31
CA ILE A 205 16.53 4.58 2.39
C ILE A 205 17.48 5.64 1.81
N ALA A 206 16.97 6.59 1.03
CA ALA A 206 17.71 7.73 0.53
C ALA A 206 16.75 8.84 0.08
N ILE A 207 17.30 10.03 -0.17
CA ILE A 207 16.62 11.14 -0.83
C ILE A 207 17.20 11.28 -2.24
N HIS A 208 16.33 11.29 -3.25
CA HIS A 208 16.74 11.47 -4.65
C HIS A 208 17.17 12.92 -4.89
N GLY A 209 18.18 13.14 -5.73
CA GLY A 209 18.56 14.52 -6.07
C GLY A 209 19.34 14.71 -7.36
N ARG A 210 19.91 13.65 -7.95
CA ARG A 210 20.61 13.74 -9.25
C ARG A 210 20.16 12.67 -10.22
N GLY A 211 20.07 13.05 -11.49
CA GLY A 211 20.10 12.14 -12.62
C GLY A 211 21.31 12.47 -13.49
N GLU A 212 22.06 11.45 -13.92
CA GLU A 212 23.16 11.61 -14.88
C GLU A 212 22.55 12.08 -16.22
N ARG A 213 23.02 13.23 -16.68
CA ARG A 213 22.70 13.77 -18.01
C ARG A 213 23.79 13.27 -18.95
N ALA A 214 23.43 12.81 -20.14
CA ALA A 214 24.43 12.51 -21.16
C ALA A 214 25.12 13.83 -21.57
N THR A 215 26.24 14.17 -20.95
CA THR A 215 26.99 15.42 -21.21
C THR A 215 27.93 15.34 -22.41
N GLU A 216 27.77 14.36 -23.30
CA GLU A 216 28.57 14.22 -24.53
C GLU A 216 27.70 14.07 -25.79
N ILE A 217 26.57 14.77 -25.86
CA ILE A 217 26.00 15.11 -27.17
C ILE A 217 25.95 16.63 -27.21
N ILE A 218 26.77 17.22 -28.08
CA ILE A 218 26.61 18.63 -28.50
C ILE A 218 25.14 18.74 -28.92
N PRO A 219 24.29 19.50 -28.21
CA PRO A 219 22.93 19.71 -28.66
C PRO A 219 23.04 20.34 -30.04
N ASP A 220 22.42 19.72 -31.04
CA ASP A 220 22.42 20.26 -32.39
C ASP A 220 21.95 21.71 -32.30
N LEU A 221 22.82 22.67 -32.61
CA LEU A 221 22.61 24.12 -32.41
C LEU A 221 21.45 24.67 -33.26
N ILE A 222 20.78 23.80 -34.00
CA ILE A 222 19.70 24.04 -34.94
C ILE A 222 18.32 23.79 -34.27
N ASN A 223 18.22 22.95 -33.24
CA ASN A 223 16.94 22.62 -32.61
C ASN A 223 17.01 22.52 -31.07
N ARG A 224 16.54 23.57 -30.38
CA ARG A 224 16.56 23.64 -28.89
C ARG A 224 15.51 22.75 -28.20
N ASP A 225 14.64 22.08 -28.96
CA ASP A 225 13.61 21.16 -28.45
C ASP A 225 14.11 19.72 -28.23
N VAL A 226 15.40 19.45 -28.42
CA VAL A 226 16.00 18.13 -28.17
C VAL A 226 15.95 17.84 -26.66
N ALA A 227 15.14 16.84 -26.30
CA ALA A 227 14.90 16.39 -24.94
C ALA A 227 16.20 16.07 -24.17
N ILE A 228 16.23 16.37 -22.87
CA ILE A 228 17.30 15.93 -21.97
C ILE A 228 17.29 14.39 -21.95
N ILE A 229 18.23 13.74 -22.65
CA ILE A 229 18.41 12.29 -22.59
C ILE A 229 19.21 11.97 -21.33
N LYS A 230 18.53 11.46 -20.29
CA LYS A 230 19.19 10.90 -19.11
C LYS A 230 19.85 9.57 -19.50
N SER A 231 21.04 9.30 -18.98
CA SER A 231 21.77 8.04 -19.23
C SER A 231 21.10 6.80 -18.61
N GLY A 232 20.09 7.02 -17.75
CA GLY A 232 19.46 5.99 -16.93
C GLY A 232 20.06 5.86 -15.53
N ARG A 233 21.19 6.51 -15.21
CA ARG A 233 21.74 6.52 -13.84
C ARG A 233 21.25 7.70 -13.03
N ASN A 234 20.99 7.45 -11.76
CA ASN A 234 20.54 8.44 -10.81
C ASN A 234 21.29 8.27 -9.49
N SER A 235 21.35 9.33 -8.71
CA SER A 235 22.00 9.32 -7.41
C SER A 235 21.14 10.00 -6.36
N GLY A 236 21.18 9.42 -5.16
CA GLY A 236 20.58 9.96 -3.95
C GLY A 236 21.58 10.00 -2.79
N ILE A 237 21.17 10.69 -1.74
CA ILE A 237 21.90 10.77 -0.48
C ILE A 237 21.30 9.74 0.47
N SER A 238 22.12 8.79 0.88
CA SER A 238 21.75 7.65 1.73
C SER A 238 21.24 8.07 3.11
N SER A 239 20.24 7.36 3.66
CA SER A 239 19.75 7.58 5.02
C SER A 239 20.83 7.42 6.08
N SER A 240 21.81 6.54 5.85
CA SER A 240 22.99 6.39 6.71
C SER A 240 23.83 7.67 6.88
N ILE A 241 23.70 8.63 5.96
CA ILE A 241 24.38 9.94 6.03
C ILE A 241 23.56 10.92 6.87
N PHE A 242 22.28 11.08 6.56
CA PHE A 242 21.48 12.17 7.13
C PHE A 242 20.73 11.81 8.43
N LEU A 243 20.44 10.53 8.70
CA LEU A 243 19.74 10.14 9.93
C LEU A 243 20.48 10.60 11.20
N PRO A 244 21.82 10.42 11.35
CA PRO A 244 22.54 10.95 12.50
C PRO A 244 22.50 12.48 12.60
N LEU A 245 22.41 13.19 11.46
CA LEU A 245 22.34 14.66 11.43
C LEU A 245 20.99 15.15 11.90
N LEU A 246 19.89 14.52 11.45
CA LEU A 246 18.53 14.82 11.91
C LEU A 246 18.40 14.67 13.43
N THR A 247 18.95 13.58 13.99
CA THR A 247 18.97 13.37 15.45
C THR A 247 19.71 14.48 16.18
N ARG A 248 20.86 14.95 15.65
CA ARG A 248 21.66 16.03 16.27
C ARG A 248 20.92 17.36 16.33
N ILE A 249 20.07 17.64 15.35
CA ILE A 249 19.27 18.87 15.30
C ILE A 249 17.89 18.71 15.97
N GLY A 250 17.65 17.59 16.67
CA GLY A 250 16.44 17.36 17.44
C GLY A 250 15.22 16.92 16.63
N VAL A 251 15.40 16.49 15.38
CA VAL A 251 14.33 15.92 14.54
C VAL A 251 14.31 14.40 14.75
N SER A 252 13.29 13.93 15.47
CA SER A 252 13.04 12.49 15.65
C SER A 252 12.35 11.93 14.40
N VAL A 253 12.77 10.75 13.97
CA VAL A 253 12.18 10.04 12.82
C VAL A 253 12.01 8.56 13.16
N ASP A 254 10.99 7.92 12.58
CA ASP A 254 10.69 6.51 12.81
C ASP A 254 11.69 5.61 12.07
N ILE A 255 12.79 5.22 12.74
CA ILE A 255 13.80 4.31 12.19
C ILE A 255 13.44 2.86 12.53
N ILE A 256 13.21 2.03 11.52
CA ILE A 256 13.02 0.59 11.68
C ILE A 256 14.38 -0.09 11.51
N SER A 257 14.95 -0.58 12.62
CA SER A 257 16.24 -1.27 12.59
C SER A 257 16.07 -2.76 12.24
N PRO A 258 17.03 -3.40 11.54
CA PRO A 258 17.02 -4.84 11.30
C PRO A 258 17.06 -5.69 12.59
N THR A 259 17.37 -5.09 13.74
CA THR A 259 17.39 -5.75 15.05
C THR A 259 16.03 -5.74 15.77
N ASP A 260 15.04 -5.01 15.28
CA ASP A 260 13.67 -5.04 15.84
C ASP A 260 12.88 -6.30 15.44
N THR A 261 13.50 -7.21 14.68
CA THR A 261 12.87 -8.47 14.22
C THR A 261 12.96 -9.64 15.20
N ILE A 262 13.45 -9.46 16.44
CA ILE A 262 13.59 -10.58 17.40
C ILE A 262 12.67 -10.46 18.62
N ALA A 263 11.97 -9.32 18.84
CA ALA A 263 11.09 -9.16 20.01
C ALA A 263 9.61 -8.83 19.70
N ASN A 264 9.17 -8.98 18.45
CA ASN A 264 7.76 -9.05 18.12
C ASN A 264 7.60 -10.01 16.93
N SER A 265 6.86 -11.10 17.13
CA SER A 265 6.39 -11.94 16.03
C SER A 265 5.40 -11.14 15.18
N SER A 266 5.89 -10.17 14.41
CA SER A 266 5.10 -9.51 13.39
C SER A 266 4.87 -10.56 12.31
N THR A 267 3.73 -11.23 12.40
CA THR A 267 3.22 -12.10 11.35
C THR A 267 3.22 -11.29 10.06
N ASN A 268 4.11 -11.61 9.12
CA ASN A 268 4.19 -10.94 7.83
C ASN A 268 2.86 -11.13 7.14
N THR A 269 2.05 -10.07 7.17
CA THR A 269 0.63 -10.05 6.79
C THR A 269 0.45 -9.42 5.41
N ASP A 270 1.55 -9.14 4.71
CA ASP A 270 1.51 -8.40 3.45
C ASP A 270 0.67 -9.13 2.39
N LYS A 271 0.80 -10.46 2.28
CA LYS A 271 -0.02 -11.27 1.36
C LYS A 271 -1.50 -11.24 1.72
N LEU A 272 -1.82 -11.37 3.00
CA LEU A 272 -3.20 -11.33 3.48
C LEU A 272 -3.85 -9.97 3.16
N GLU A 273 -3.13 -8.89 3.41
CA GLU A 273 -3.59 -7.54 3.11
C GLU A 273 -3.88 -7.35 1.61
N GLU A 274 -3.03 -7.92 0.75
CA GLU A 274 -3.20 -7.86 -0.70
C GLU A 274 -4.46 -8.61 -1.17
N PHE A 275 -4.63 -9.86 -0.73
CA PHE A 275 -5.81 -10.64 -1.09
C PHE A 275 -7.12 -9.99 -0.59
N LEU A 276 -7.12 -9.46 0.63
CA LEU A 276 -8.26 -8.74 1.18
C LEU A 276 -8.55 -7.44 0.41
N PHE A 277 -7.53 -6.69 0.01
CA PHE A 277 -7.69 -5.46 -0.78
C PHE A 277 -8.27 -5.73 -2.17
N GLN A 278 -7.87 -6.84 -2.81
CA GLN A 278 -8.39 -7.23 -4.13
C GLN A 278 -9.80 -7.84 -4.08
N GLY A 279 -10.34 -8.12 -2.89
CA GLY A 279 -11.56 -8.90 -2.75
C GLY A 279 -11.38 -10.39 -3.11
N SER A 280 -10.13 -10.86 -3.13
CA SER A 280 -9.74 -12.25 -3.36
C SER A 280 -9.95 -13.06 -2.07
N TRP A 281 -11.21 -13.20 -1.66
CA TRP A 281 -11.60 -13.72 -0.35
C TRP A 281 -11.15 -15.16 -0.10
N LYS A 282 -11.05 -15.97 -1.17
CA LYS A 282 -10.60 -17.36 -1.11
C LYS A 282 -9.11 -17.44 -0.77
N GLU A 283 -8.30 -16.68 -1.50
CA GLU A 283 -6.86 -16.57 -1.30
C GLU A 283 -6.55 -15.95 0.06
N ALA A 284 -7.35 -14.97 0.50
CA ALA A 284 -7.25 -14.38 1.83
C ALA A 284 -7.50 -15.41 2.95
N ASP A 285 -8.48 -16.30 2.78
CA ASP A 285 -8.77 -17.35 3.77
C ASP A 285 -7.65 -18.41 3.82
N GLN A 286 -7.08 -18.75 2.66
CA GLN A 286 -5.92 -19.65 2.57
C GLN A 286 -4.66 -19.07 3.21
N GLU A 287 -4.39 -17.78 2.97
CA GLU A 287 -3.27 -17.09 3.60
C GLU A 287 -3.50 -16.95 5.10
N THR A 288 -4.73 -16.66 5.54
CA THR A 288 -5.08 -16.62 6.96
C THR A 288 -4.77 -17.96 7.65
N LYS A 289 -5.14 -19.09 7.04
CA LYS A 289 -4.75 -20.42 7.53
C LYS A 289 -3.23 -20.56 7.64
N SER A 290 -2.49 -20.16 6.61
CA SER A 290 -1.02 -20.27 6.55
C SER A 290 -0.34 -19.45 7.66
N LEU A 291 -0.83 -18.23 7.90
CA LEU A 291 -0.33 -17.36 8.96
C LEU A 291 -0.60 -17.94 10.35
N LEU A 292 -1.81 -18.48 10.57
CA LEU A 292 -2.15 -19.11 11.84
C LEU A 292 -1.32 -20.37 12.11
N LEU A 293 -1.07 -21.20 11.08
CA LEU A 293 -0.19 -22.37 11.18
C LEU A 293 1.25 -21.99 11.52
N ALA A 294 1.78 -20.94 10.88
CA ALA A 294 3.10 -20.42 11.17
C ALA A 294 3.20 -19.91 12.62
N MET A 295 2.20 -19.14 13.07
CA MET A 295 2.13 -18.61 14.44
C MET A 295 1.99 -19.71 15.50
N SER A 296 1.20 -20.74 15.22
CA SER A 296 1.00 -21.87 16.15
C SER A 296 2.14 -22.88 16.13
N GLN A 297 3.10 -22.72 15.21
CA GLN A 297 4.17 -23.69 14.91
C GLN A 297 3.60 -25.08 14.60
N SER A 298 2.52 -25.11 13.80
CA SER A 298 1.82 -26.33 13.39
C SER A 298 2.00 -26.54 11.88
N SER A 299 2.10 -27.80 11.45
CA SER A 299 2.36 -28.13 10.04
C SER A 299 1.11 -28.22 9.16
N ASN A 300 -0.05 -28.54 9.73
CA ASN A 300 -1.28 -28.74 8.94
C ASN A 300 -2.56 -28.36 9.71
N ILE A 301 -2.67 -28.81 10.97
CA ILE A 301 -3.83 -28.58 11.83
C ILE A 301 -3.36 -27.91 13.13
N ILE A 302 -4.07 -26.87 13.57
CA ILE A 302 -3.79 -26.19 14.83
C ILE A 302 -4.41 -27.01 15.96
N ASN A 303 -3.58 -27.57 16.83
CA ASN A 303 -4.04 -28.25 18.04
C ASN A 303 -4.20 -27.27 19.22
N GLU A 304 -4.65 -27.75 20.37
CA GLU A 304 -4.82 -26.92 21.58
C GLU A 304 -3.53 -26.19 22.02
N LYS A 305 -2.38 -26.89 21.96
CA LYS A 305 -1.07 -26.28 22.24
C LYS A 305 -0.70 -25.23 21.19
N GLY A 306 -1.14 -25.42 19.95
CA GLY A 306 -1.01 -24.45 18.86
C GLY A 306 -1.81 -23.19 19.14
N ILE A 307 -3.06 -23.30 19.63
CA ILE A 307 -3.88 -22.14 20.00
C ILE A 307 -3.18 -21.29 21.06
N SER A 308 -2.67 -21.91 22.13
CA SER A 308 -2.03 -21.17 23.22
C SER A 308 -0.77 -20.40 22.82
N ARG A 309 -0.21 -20.66 21.62
CA ARG A 309 0.96 -19.97 21.06
C ARG A 309 0.60 -18.80 20.15
N LEU A 310 -0.67 -18.68 19.74
CA LEU A 310 -1.10 -17.59 18.86
C LEU A 310 -0.97 -16.26 19.60
N SER A 311 -0.40 -15.25 18.94
CA SER A 311 -0.33 -13.90 19.54
C SER A 311 -1.69 -13.21 19.43
N CYS A 312 -2.24 -12.75 20.56
CA CYS A 312 -3.48 -11.93 20.58
C CYS A 312 -3.35 -10.67 19.72
N THR A 313 -2.18 -10.01 19.72
CA THR A 313 -1.91 -8.84 18.88
C THR A 313 -2.00 -9.18 17.39
N SER A 314 -1.40 -10.30 16.99
CA SER A 314 -1.46 -10.76 15.59
C SER A 314 -2.87 -11.20 15.20
N LEU A 315 -3.61 -11.88 16.07
CA LEU A 315 -5.01 -12.27 15.84
C LEU A 315 -5.92 -11.05 15.69
N SER A 316 -5.77 -10.06 16.58
CA SER A 316 -6.49 -8.78 16.49
C SER A 316 -6.20 -8.08 15.17
N LYS A 317 -4.92 -8.01 14.77
CA LYS A 317 -4.52 -7.41 13.49
C LYS A 317 -5.15 -8.12 12.30
N ILE A 318 -5.05 -9.45 12.23
CA ILE A 318 -5.66 -10.26 11.15
C ILE A 318 -7.17 -10.03 11.12
N SER A 319 -7.85 -10.06 12.28
CA SER A 319 -9.29 -9.84 12.37
C SER A 319 -9.69 -8.44 11.91
N GLN A 320 -8.93 -7.41 12.27
CA GLN A 320 -9.20 -6.03 11.87
C GLN A 320 -9.05 -5.84 10.35
N MET A 321 -8.07 -6.51 9.73
CA MET A 321 -7.90 -6.49 8.27
C MET A 321 -9.12 -7.09 7.55
N TRP A 322 -9.59 -8.26 8.01
CA TRP A 322 -10.82 -8.88 7.51
C TRP A 322 -12.04 -7.97 7.70
N LYS A 323 -12.22 -7.42 8.90
CA LYS A 323 -13.34 -6.56 9.24
C LYS A 323 -13.36 -5.29 8.39
N THR A 324 -12.21 -4.64 8.22
CA THR A 324 -12.11 -3.40 7.45
C THR A 324 -12.40 -3.64 5.97
N SER A 325 -11.77 -4.67 5.39
CA SER A 325 -11.89 -4.95 3.95
C SER A 325 -13.29 -5.43 3.57
N SER A 326 -13.98 -6.10 4.49
CA SER A 326 -15.33 -6.65 4.29
C SER A 326 -16.47 -5.73 4.76
N GLN A 327 -16.18 -4.46 5.05
CA GLN A 327 -17.17 -3.50 5.59
C GLN A 327 -17.89 -4.00 6.85
N GLY A 328 -17.13 -4.64 7.74
CA GLY A 328 -17.60 -5.14 9.04
C GLY A 328 -18.17 -6.56 9.02
N ARG A 329 -18.23 -7.24 7.87
CA ARG A 329 -18.93 -8.52 7.73
C ARG A 329 -18.14 -9.74 8.18
N PHE A 330 -16.82 -9.72 8.05
CA PHE A 330 -15.95 -10.89 8.25
C PHE A 330 -14.85 -10.61 9.28
N GLY A 331 -14.27 -11.68 9.86
CA GLY A 331 -13.19 -11.61 10.84
C GLY A 331 -13.48 -12.41 12.12
N PHE A 332 -12.43 -12.73 12.87
CA PHE A 332 -12.52 -13.51 14.11
C PHE A 332 -13.35 -12.82 15.19
N THR A 333 -13.23 -11.50 15.31
CA THR A 333 -14.02 -10.71 16.27
C THR A 333 -15.50 -10.69 15.91
N VAL A 334 -15.82 -10.72 14.61
CA VAL A 334 -17.20 -10.86 14.12
C VAL A 334 -17.77 -12.24 14.46
N GLN A 335 -16.97 -13.30 14.28
CA GLN A 335 -17.34 -14.67 14.67
C GLN A 335 -17.54 -14.81 16.19
N LEU A 336 -16.65 -14.21 16.99
CA LEU A 336 -16.77 -14.19 18.45
C LEU A 336 -18.03 -13.44 18.90
N GLN A 337 -18.31 -12.29 18.30
CA GLN A 337 -19.54 -11.54 18.59
C GLN A 337 -20.77 -12.39 18.28
N LYS A 338 -20.80 -13.02 17.09
CA LYS A 338 -21.91 -13.89 16.69
C LYS A 338 -22.11 -15.07 17.63
N TRP A 339 -21.01 -15.65 18.13
CA TRP A 339 -21.10 -16.71 19.15
C TRP A 339 -21.75 -16.21 20.44
N LYS A 340 -21.31 -15.05 20.94
CA LYS A 340 -21.89 -14.45 22.15
C LYS A 340 -23.37 -14.10 21.99
N GLU A 341 -23.79 -13.67 20.81
CA GLU A 341 -25.20 -13.41 20.50
C GLU A 341 -26.06 -14.67 20.58
N LEU A 342 -25.55 -15.82 20.13
CA LEU A 342 -26.30 -17.09 20.10
C LEU A 342 -26.24 -17.86 21.43
N PHE A 343 -25.08 -17.87 22.09
CA PHE A 343 -24.79 -18.79 23.21
C PHE A 343 -24.27 -18.09 24.47
N GLY A 344 -24.13 -16.76 24.44
CA GLY A 344 -23.56 -15.98 25.54
C GLY A 344 -22.06 -16.18 25.73
N SER A 345 -21.56 -15.87 26.93
CA SER A 345 -20.12 -15.94 27.25
C SER A 345 -19.67 -17.31 27.79
N LYS A 346 -20.48 -18.36 27.62
CA LYS A 346 -20.11 -19.72 27.99
C LYS A 346 -19.51 -20.43 26.78
N PHE A 347 -18.25 -20.84 26.89
CA PHE A 347 -17.56 -21.56 25.83
C PHE A 347 -17.46 -23.04 26.19
N GLU A 348 -17.74 -23.91 25.22
CA GLU A 348 -17.84 -25.35 25.43
C GLU A 348 -16.57 -26.08 25.02
N SER A 349 -16.13 -27.05 25.82
CA SER A 349 -14.96 -27.89 25.53
C SER A 349 -15.24 -29.02 24.53
N ASN A 350 -16.52 -29.37 24.32
CA ASN A 350 -16.97 -30.50 23.50
C ASN A 350 -17.62 -30.09 22.16
N ASN A 351 -17.65 -28.79 21.82
CA ASN A 351 -18.26 -28.23 20.59
C ASN A 351 -19.75 -28.59 20.38
N GLN A 352 -20.53 -28.76 21.44
CA GLN A 352 -21.95 -29.13 21.32
C GLN A 352 -22.76 -28.11 20.48
N ASN A 353 -22.53 -26.81 20.67
CA ASN A 353 -23.21 -25.73 19.95
C ASN A 353 -22.57 -25.39 18.60
N PHE A 354 -21.47 -26.04 18.22
CA PHE A 354 -20.76 -25.72 16.98
C PHE A 354 -21.63 -26.00 15.74
N ALA A 355 -22.49 -27.02 15.76
CA ALA A 355 -23.36 -27.33 14.62
C ALA A 355 -24.36 -26.20 14.33
N ASP A 356 -24.91 -25.57 15.38
CA ASP A 356 -25.86 -24.46 15.26
C ASP A 356 -25.11 -23.19 14.86
N PHE A 357 -23.95 -22.93 15.46
CA PHE A 357 -23.06 -21.84 15.05
C PHE A 357 -22.66 -21.93 13.57
N ALA A 358 -22.23 -23.11 13.13
CA ALA A 358 -21.86 -23.37 11.74
C ALA A 358 -23.06 -23.22 10.80
N THR A 359 -24.28 -23.50 11.25
CA THR A 359 -25.48 -23.27 10.45
C THR A 359 -25.72 -21.77 10.25
N GLU A 360 -25.59 -20.98 11.32
CA GLU A 360 -25.77 -19.53 11.27
C GLU A 360 -24.70 -18.81 10.44
N LEU A 361 -23.45 -19.27 10.51
CA LEU A 361 -22.39 -18.75 9.66
C LEU A 361 -22.50 -19.24 8.21
N GLY A 362 -23.40 -20.15 7.87
CA GLY A 362 -23.50 -20.71 6.52
C GLY A 362 -22.41 -21.73 6.18
N TRP A 363 -21.77 -22.34 7.18
CA TRP A 363 -20.84 -23.47 7.02
C TRP A 363 -21.54 -24.83 7.03
N ARG A 364 -22.82 -24.87 7.40
CA ARG A 364 -23.65 -26.07 7.47
C ARG A 364 -25.03 -25.80 6.90
N TYR A 365 -25.50 -26.66 6.00
CA TYR A 365 -26.82 -26.57 5.38
C TYR A 365 -27.54 -27.92 5.43
N ARG A 366 -28.79 -27.92 5.90
CA ARG A 366 -29.64 -29.13 6.03
C ARG A 366 -28.92 -30.31 6.71
N GLY A 367 -28.19 -30.02 7.78
CA GLY A 367 -27.50 -31.03 8.57
C GLY A 367 -26.10 -31.40 8.09
N ARG A 368 -25.67 -30.93 6.91
CA ARG A 368 -24.38 -31.28 6.30
C ARG A 368 -23.43 -30.09 6.28
N TYR A 369 -22.17 -30.32 6.67
CA TYR A 369 -21.12 -29.32 6.57
C TYR A 369 -20.72 -29.11 5.11
N ILE A 370 -20.54 -27.85 4.74
CA ILE A 370 -20.13 -27.47 3.38
C ILE A 370 -18.63 -27.75 3.23
N PRO A 371 -18.21 -28.54 2.22
CA PRO A 371 -16.80 -28.77 1.92
C PRO A 371 -16.06 -27.46 1.66
N ASN A 372 -14.76 -27.41 1.95
CA ASN A 372 -13.93 -26.21 1.76
C ASN A 372 -13.95 -25.68 0.31
N GLU A 373 -14.16 -26.57 -0.66
CA GLU A 373 -14.23 -26.29 -2.09
C GLU A 373 -15.50 -25.53 -2.49
N ASP A 374 -16.59 -25.72 -1.73
CA ASP A 374 -17.93 -25.20 -2.00
C ASP A 374 -18.28 -23.97 -1.13
N ILE A 375 -17.30 -23.43 -0.40
CA ILE A 375 -17.49 -22.26 0.46
C ILE A 375 -17.77 -21.01 -0.37
N ASN A 376 -18.72 -20.21 0.11
CA ASN A 376 -19.13 -18.96 -0.54
C ASN A 376 -18.14 -17.84 -0.21
N TYR A 377 -17.19 -17.61 -1.10
CA TYR A 377 -16.20 -16.53 -0.99
C TYR A 377 -16.68 -15.18 -1.53
N SER A 378 -17.99 -14.90 -1.50
CA SER A 378 -18.56 -13.60 -1.87
C SER A 378 -18.95 -12.77 -0.65
N THR A 379 -19.11 -11.46 -0.83
CA THR A 379 -19.60 -10.56 0.22
C THR A 379 -21.07 -10.79 0.59
N ASP A 380 -21.83 -11.51 -0.25
CA ASP A 380 -23.22 -11.90 0.02
C ASP A 380 -23.33 -13.05 1.04
N ALA A 381 -22.22 -13.69 1.40
CA ALA A 381 -22.19 -14.70 2.44
C ALA A 381 -22.61 -14.14 3.82
N PRO A 382 -23.12 -14.98 4.74
CA PRO A 382 -23.56 -14.53 6.07
C PRO A 382 -22.48 -13.77 6.86
N VAL A 383 -22.90 -12.90 7.78
CA VAL A 383 -21.97 -12.19 8.67
C VAL A 383 -21.21 -13.20 9.53
N GLY A 384 -19.88 -13.08 9.56
CA GLY A 384 -18.97 -14.00 10.23
C GLY A 384 -18.54 -15.21 9.38
N HIS A 385 -19.03 -15.36 8.14
CA HIS A 385 -18.74 -16.53 7.29
C HIS A 385 -17.24 -16.77 7.03
N LEU A 386 -16.43 -15.72 6.96
CA LEU A 386 -14.98 -15.81 6.75
C LEU A 386 -14.22 -15.12 7.89
N PRO A 387 -12.96 -15.51 8.13
CA PRO A 387 -12.23 -16.66 7.57
C PRO A 387 -12.78 -18.03 8.07
N LYS A 388 -12.53 -19.14 7.36
CA LYS A 388 -13.02 -20.50 7.73
C LYS A 388 -11.93 -21.57 7.66
N LEU A 389 -11.00 -21.51 6.71
CA LEU A 389 -10.10 -22.63 6.37
C LEU A 389 -9.17 -23.12 7.49
N PHE A 390 -9.02 -22.35 8.57
CA PHE A 390 -8.21 -22.69 9.73
C PHE A 390 -8.87 -23.72 10.68
N LEU A 391 -10.11 -24.12 10.39
CA LEU A 391 -10.94 -24.95 11.26
C LEU A 391 -11.07 -26.39 10.76
N ASP A 392 -10.43 -27.31 11.47
CA ASP A 392 -10.87 -28.70 11.55
C ASP A 392 -11.67 -28.87 12.86
N GLY A 393 -12.84 -29.49 12.76
CA GLY A 393 -13.98 -29.33 13.68
C GLY A 393 -13.81 -29.50 15.20
N PRO A 394 -12.89 -30.32 15.77
CA PRO A 394 -12.90 -30.54 17.22
C PRO A 394 -12.30 -29.40 18.06
N ILE A 395 -11.77 -28.34 17.46
CA ILE A 395 -10.95 -27.35 18.18
C ILE A 395 -11.55 -25.93 18.18
N TRP A 396 -12.66 -25.73 17.45
CA TRP A 396 -13.30 -24.42 17.31
C TRP A 396 -13.69 -23.78 18.65
N GLY A 397 -14.35 -24.52 19.54
CA GLY A 397 -14.80 -24.01 20.84
C GLY A 397 -13.65 -23.52 21.71
N LYS A 398 -12.50 -24.22 21.65
CA LYS A 398 -11.27 -23.80 22.33
C LYS A 398 -10.68 -22.55 21.69
N PHE A 399 -10.70 -22.46 20.37
CA PHE A 399 -10.22 -21.27 19.67
C PHE A 399 -11.03 -20.03 20.02
N ILE A 400 -12.35 -20.13 20.07
CA ILE A 400 -13.21 -18.98 20.36
C ILE A 400 -13.19 -18.58 21.83
N ALA A 401 -13.07 -19.55 22.75
CA ALA A 401 -12.74 -19.27 24.15
C ALA A 401 -11.40 -18.50 24.26
N TYR A 402 -10.42 -18.88 23.43
CA TYR A 402 -9.12 -18.21 23.40
C TYR A 402 -9.24 -16.77 22.86
N LEU A 403 -10.00 -16.54 21.78
CA LEU A 403 -10.26 -15.19 21.27
C LEU A 403 -10.91 -14.29 22.34
N ASP A 404 -11.85 -14.82 23.12
CA ASP A 404 -12.44 -14.09 24.24
C ASP A 404 -11.41 -13.73 25.32
N SER A 405 -10.52 -14.68 25.66
CA SER A 405 -9.43 -14.44 26.61
C SER A 405 -8.44 -13.36 26.15
N CYS A 406 -8.28 -13.20 24.84
CA CYS A 406 -7.47 -12.14 24.23
C CYS A 406 -8.12 -10.75 24.34
N LYS A 407 -9.40 -10.65 24.74
CA LYS A 407 -10.17 -9.39 24.85
C LYS A 407 -10.16 -8.55 23.56
N ILE A 408 -10.22 -9.23 22.40
CA ILE A 408 -10.21 -8.59 21.08
C ILE A 408 -11.60 -8.28 20.53
#